data_AF-A0AAD0EBR7-F1
#
_entry.id   AF-A0AAD0EBR7-F1
#
_cell.length_a   1.000
_cell.length_b   1.000
_cell.length_c   1.000
_cell.angle_alpha   90.00
_cell.angle_beta   90.00
_cell.angle_gamma   90.00
#
_symmetry.space_group_name_H-M   'P 1'
#
loop_
_entity.id
_entity.type
_entity.pdbx_description
1 polymer ?
#
loop_
_entity_poly.entity_id
_entity_poly.type
_entity_poly.pdbx_seq_one_letter_code
_entity_poly.pdbx_strand_id
1 'polypeptide(L)'
;MTDLSPSAALTLSEDTAAHPGRRNLSTVPKVDAPPETEGRQVQRPHGLQRHLQDQPGFRSELRRATRPEHDTAELAFAPFHQRPLPHLAWFLACQHTALHALADTCRLERGRATALLADLTAALRADCADNGDRPAAISADTLPQLHPLAVDYLVLGSRMGNEVLRRRLSEAAGQMALPAYFAPRDHLATWRATCTDLEQLPPKSALAQRIVADTRKGFDLFETAARLNPLKTPTI
;
A
#
# COMPACT_ATOMS: atom_id res chain seq x y z
N MET A 1 -24.81 3.43 -29.00
CA MET A 1 -23.91 2.32 -29.33
C MET A 1 -22.54 2.89 -29.63
N THR A 2 -21.70 2.99 -28.60
CA THR A 2 -20.25 2.83 -28.74
C THR A 2 -19.74 2.37 -27.39
N ASP A 3 -19.32 1.11 -27.35
CA ASP A 3 -18.66 0.42 -26.25
C ASP A 3 -17.32 1.07 -25.89
N LEU A 4 -17.07 1.28 -24.60
CA LEU A 4 -15.73 1.24 -24.04
C LEU A 4 -15.78 0.60 -22.65
N SER A 5 -15.33 -0.65 -22.59
CA SER A 5 -14.87 -1.38 -21.40
C SER A 5 -13.57 -2.10 -21.78
N PRO A 6 -12.72 -2.56 -20.85
CA PRO A 6 -12.52 -2.13 -19.47
C PRO A 6 -11.05 -1.76 -19.14
N SER A 7 -10.87 -1.13 -17.98
CA SER A 7 -9.59 -0.71 -17.39
C SER A 7 -8.69 -1.90 -17.07
N ALA A 8 -7.44 -1.86 -17.56
CA ALA A 8 -6.43 -2.89 -17.37
C ALA A 8 -5.95 -2.95 -15.92
N ALA A 9 -5.98 -4.16 -15.34
CA ALA A 9 -5.28 -4.50 -14.12
C ALA A 9 -3.77 -4.63 -14.42
N LEU A 10 -2.94 -3.82 -13.76
CA LEU A 10 -1.48 -3.91 -13.90
C LEU A 10 -0.93 -5.01 -12.98
N THR A 11 -0.56 -6.13 -13.60
CA THR A 11 0.28 -7.20 -13.04
C THR A 11 1.75 -6.76 -13.08
N LEU A 12 2.46 -6.82 -11.95
CA LEU A 12 3.91 -6.71 -11.87
C LEU A 12 4.52 -8.06 -12.24
N SER A 13 5.20 -8.15 -13.38
CA SER A 13 6.06 -9.28 -13.73
C SER A 13 7.40 -9.17 -13.02
N GLU A 14 7.78 -10.26 -12.36
CA GLU A 14 9.15 -10.53 -11.91
C GLU A 14 10.02 -10.83 -13.13
N ASP A 15 11.14 -10.13 -13.27
CA ASP A 15 12.11 -10.42 -14.34
C ASP A 15 13.41 -10.98 -13.74
N THR A 16 13.70 -12.20 -14.17
CA THR A 16 14.87 -13.00 -13.82
C THR A 16 15.90 -12.78 -14.92
N ALA A 17 17.10 -12.29 -14.60
CA ALA A 17 18.19 -12.22 -15.57
C ALA A 17 19.45 -12.89 -15.01
N ALA A 18 19.76 -14.04 -15.59
CA ALA A 18 21.00 -14.79 -15.42
C ALA A 18 22.10 -14.31 -16.40
N HIS A 19 23.34 -14.59 -15.99
CA HIS A 19 24.66 -14.37 -16.62
C HIS A 19 24.80 -14.63 -18.13
N PRO A 20 25.90 -14.09 -18.74
CA PRO A 20 26.91 -15.03 -19.25
C PRO A 20 28.38 -14.56 -19.10
N GLY A 21 29.31 -15.53 -19.00
CA GLY A 21 30.75 -15.30 -19.13
C GLY A 21 31.62 -16.52 -18.83
N ARG A 22 31.92 -17.34 -19.85
CA ARG A 22 32.84 -18.50 -19.81
C ARG A 22 34.29 -18.08 -20.14
N ARG A 23 35.28 -18.66 -19.44
CA ARG A 23 36.42 -19.48 -19.97
C ARG A 23 37.62 -19.50 -18.99
N ASN A 24 38.09 -20.69 -18.59
CA ASN A 24 39.43 -21.20 -18.95
C ASN A 24 39.68 -22.63 -18.43
N LEU A 25 40.50 -23.35 -19.19
CA LEU A 25 40.85 -24.77 -19.13
C LEU A 25 42.09 -25.04 -18.24
N SER A 26 42.16 -26.20 -17.59
CA SER A 26 43.39 -27.03 -17.51
C SER A 26 43.13 -28.45 -16.93
N THR A 27 43.34 -29.48 -17.78
CA THR A 27 44.12 -30.75 -17.65
C THR A 27 44.69 -31.17 -16.25
N VAL A 28 44.84 -32.44 -15.78
CA VAL A 28 44.87 -33.85 -16.28
C VAL A 28 44.56 -34.87 -15.10
N PRO A 29 44.73 -36.24 -15.11
CA PRO A 29 43.70 -37.22 -14.68
C PRO A 29 44.12 -38.15 -13.49
N LYS A 30 43.30 -39.18 -13.16
CA LYS A 30 43.63 -40.64 -13.04
C LYS A 30 42.91 -41.42 -11.88
N VAL A 31 42.51 -42.66 -12.20
CA VAL A 31 42.34 -43.93 -11.40
C VAL A 31 40.98 -44.31 -10.73
N ASP A 32 40.34 -45.32 -11.34
CA ASP A 32 39.69 -46.59 -10.89
C ASP A 32 38.77 -46.75 -9.64
N ALA A 33 37.51 -47.17 -9.92
CA ALA A 33 36.59 -48.24 -9.40
C ALA A 33 36.60 -48.71 -7.90
N PRO A 34 35.53 -49.34 -7.31
CA PRO A 34 34.45 -50.17 -7.90
C PRO A 34 33.00 -49.97 -7.32
N PRO A 35 31.98 -50.79 -7.68
CA PRO A 35 30.56 -50.54 -7.37
C PRO A 35 29.98 -51.44 -6.26
N GLU A 36 29.05 -50.94 -5.44
CA GLU A 36 28.20 -51.77 -4.55
C GLU A 36 26.74 -51.27 -4.47
N THR A 37 25.87 -52.20 -4.85
CA THR A 37 24.47 -52.53 -4.51
C THR A 37 23.64 -51.71 -3.51
N GLU A 38 22.41 -51.40 -3.96
CA GLU A 38 21.09 -51.50 -3.31
C GLU A 38 20.86 -50.87 -1.91
N GLY A 39 20.23 -49.69 -1.92
CA GLY A 39 19.51 -49.12 -0.78
C GLY A 39 18.06 -48.82 -1.13
N ARG A 40 17.16 -49.70 -0.70
CA ARG A 40 15.69 -49.63 -0.79
C ARG A 40 15.18 -48.26 -0.28
N GLN A 41 14.74 -47.37 -1.17
CA GLN A 41 14.12 -46.10 -0.78
C GLN A 41 12.73 -46.35 -0.21
N VAL A 42 12.61 -46.22 1.11
CA VAL A 42 11.34 -46.08 1.82
C VAL A 42 10.72 -44.74 1.38
N GLN A 43 9.70 -44.80 0.53
CA GLN A 43 8.88 -43.65 0.17
C GLN A 43 8.18 -43.11 1.42
N ARG A 44 8.66 -41.97 1.93
CA ARG A 44 7.93 -41.17 2.92
C ARG A 44 6.77 -40.46 2.22
N PRO A 45 5.58 -40.36 2.84
CA PRO A 45 4.41 -39.77 2.21
C PRO A 45 4.59 -38.24 2.09
N HIS A 46 5.06 -37.78 0.94
CA HIS A 46 5.18 -36.34 0.59
C HIS A 46 3.82 -35.66 0.31
N GLY A 47 2.69 -36.34 0.53
CA GLY A 47 1.36 -35.91 0.10
C GLY A 47 0.60 -34.97 1.05
N LEU A 48 0.92 -34.96 2.34
CA LEU A 48 0.19 -34.16 3.34
C LEU A 48 0.82 -32.79 3.62
N GLN A 49 2.11 -32.61 3.31
CA GLN A 49 2.83 -31.36 3.61
C GLN A 49 2.65 -30.26 2.55
N ARG A 50 2.38 -30.63 1.29
CA ARG A 50 2.19 -29.65 0.20
C ARG A 50 0.87 -28.88 0.33
N HIS A 51 -0.15 -29.45 0.95
CA HIS A 51 -1.48 -28.86 0.96
C HIS A 51 -1.66 -27.69 1.94
N LEU A 52 -0.74 -27.52 2.91
CA LEU A 52 -0.76 -26.41 3.88
C LEU A 52 0.01 -25.17 3.38
N GLN A 53 0.74 -25.27 2.27
CA GLN A 53 1.53 -24.16 1.70
C GLN A 53 0.77 -23.34 0.64
N ASP A 54 -0.43 -23.77 0.24
CA ASP A 54 -1.22 -23.11 -0.81
C ASP A 54 -2.25 -22.10 -0.27
N GLN A 55 -2.34 -21.91 1.06
CA GLN A 55 -3.22 -20.86 1.60
C GLN A 55 -2.49 -19.52 1.54
N PRO A 56 -3.04 -18.50 0.84
CA PRO A 56 -2.46 -17.18 0.84
C PRO A 56 -2.40 -16.66 2.28
N GLY A 57 -1.24 -16.13 2.69
CA GLY A 57 -1.04 -15.58 4.03
C GLY A 57 -1.94 -14.38 4.31
N PHE A 58 -2.07 -13.98 5.58
CA PHE A 58 -3.08 -13.01 6.00
C PHE A 58 -2.98 -11.67 5.27
N ARG A 59 -1.79 -11.22 4.87
CA ARG A 59 -1.64 -10.00 4.08
C ARG A 59 -2.38 -10.07 2.73
N SER A 60 -2.29 -11.19 2.04
CA SER A 60 -2.98 -11.42 0.77
C SER A 60 -4.49 -11.46 0.98
N GLU A 61 -4.94 -12.08 2.06
CA GLU A 61 -6.35 -12.10 2.46
C GLU A 61 -6.86 -10.70 2.82
N LEU A 62 -6.09 -9.92 3.58
CA LEU A 62 -6.41 -8.53 3.93
C LEU A 62 -6.61 -7.70 2.67
N ARG A 63 -5.65 -7.74 1.73
CA ARG A 63 -5.75 -7.03 0.45
C ARG A 63 -6.99 -7.43 -0.34
N ARG A 64 -7.31 -8.73 -0.38
CA ARG A 64 -8.50 -9.26 -1.08
C ARG A 64 -9.78 -8.77 -0.41
N ALA A 65 -9.84 -8.85 0.92
CA ALA A 65 -11.03 -8.55 1.70
C ALA A 65 -11.35 -7.05 1.76
N THR A 66 -10.35 -6.18 1.65
CA THR A 66 -10.51 -4.71 1.66
C THR A 66 -10.48 -4.08 0.27
N ARG A 67 -10.47 -4.90 -0.79
CA ARG A 67 -10.37 -4.42 -2.17
C ARG A 67 -11.56 -3.52 -2.56
N PRO A 68 -12.83 -3.85 -2.25
CA PRO A 68 -13.96 -3.00 -2.59
C PRO A 68 -13.86 -1.59 -1.99
N GLU A 69 -13.43 -1.48 -0.73
CA GLU A 69 -13.30 -0.20 -0.02
C GLU A 69 -12.11 0.61 -0.57
N HIS A 70 -11.00 -0.06 -0.89
CA HIS A 70 -9.89 0.58 -1.61
C HIS A 70 -10.34 1.15 -2.96
N ASP A 71 -11.05 0.37 -3.78
CA ASP A 71 -11.50 0.80 -5.10
C ASP A 71 -12.54 1.93 -5.00
N THR A 72 -13.38 1.93 -3.97
CA THR A 72 -14.32 3.02 -3.68
C THR A 72 -13.58 4.30 -3.29
N ALA A 73 -12.57 4.21 -2.42
CA ALA A 73 -11.73 5.34 -2.06
C ALA A 73 -10.99 5.90 -3.30
N GLU A 74 -10.41 5.05 -4.14
CA GLU A 74 -9.76 5.47 -5.39
C GLU A 74 -10.73 6.18 -6.36
N LEU A 75 -11.97 5.67 -6.47
CA LEU A 75 -13.01 6.28 -7.30
C LEU A 75 -13.42 7.65 -6.78
N ALA A 76 -13.49 7.85 -5.46
CA ALA A 76 -13.76 9.16 -4.86
C ALA A 76 -12.73 10.21 -5.27
N PHE A 77 -11.48 9.80 -5.55
CA PHE A 77 -10.40 10.66 -6.05
C PHE A 77 -10.27 10.73 -7.57
N ALA A 78 -11.20 10.13 -8.34
CA ALA A 78 -11.18 10.16 -9.80
C ALA A 78 -11.01 11.56 -10.41
N PRO A 79 -11.62 12.65 -9.88
CA PRO A 79 -11.38 14.00 -10.40
C PRO A 79 -9.90 14.38 -10.41
N PHE A 80 -9.19 14.17 -9.30
CA PHE A 80 -7.75 14.41 -9.21
C PHE A 80 -6.95 13.49 -10.12
N HIS A 81 -7.29 12.21 -10.19
CA HIS A 81 -6.60 11.25 -11.07
C HIS A 81 -6.72 11.59 -12.56
N GLN A 82 -7.87 12.13 -12.98
CA GLN A 82 -8.12 12.55 -14.36
C GLN A 82 -7.47 13.90 -14.68
N ARG A 83 -7.52 14.85 -13.74
CA ARG A 83 -6.98 16.21 -13.92
C ARG A 83 -6.26 16.67 -12.65
N PRO A 84 -4.97 16.32 -12.46
CA PRO A 84 -4.27 16.58 -11.21
C PRO A 84 -4.15 18.06 -10.83
N LEU A 85 -3.74 18.93 -11.76
CA LEU A 85 -3.48 20.34 -11.43
C LEU A 85 -4.73 21.11 -10.97
N PRO A 86 -5.88 21.08 -11.68
CA PRO A 86 -7.07 21.80 -11.24
C PRO A 86 -7.66 21.30 -9.91
N HIS A 87 -7.35 20.06 -9.53
CA HIS A 87 -7.92 19.41 -8.35
C HIS A 87 -6.89 19.19 -7.23
N LEU A 88 -5.69 19.75 -7.35
CA LEU A 88 -4.59 19.54 -6.40
C LEU A 88 -4.95 20.06 -4.99
N ALA A 89 -5.45 21.29 -4.89
CA ALA A 89 -5.85 21.89 -3.63
C ALA A 89 -6.95 21.07 -2.91
N TRP A 90 -7.97 20.64 -3.67
CA TRP A 90 -9.02 19.76 -3.16
C TRP A 90 -8.47 18.41 -2.68
N PHE A 91 -7.58 17.79 -3.46
CA PHE A 91 -6.95 16.53 -3.09
C PHE A 91 -6.16 16.67 -1.78
N LEU A 92 -5.35 17.73 -1.64
CA LEU A 92 -4.60 18.01 -0.41
C LEU A 92 -5.52 18.22 0.78
N ALA A 93 -6.64 18.96 0.64
CA ALA A 93 -7.62 19.13 1.71
C ALA A 93 -8.28 17.80 2.14
N CYS A 94 -8.57 16.92 1.19
CA CYS A 94 -9.09 15.59 1.47
C CYS A 94 -8.05 14.71 2.20
N GLN A 95 -6.80 14.70 1.72
CA GLN A 95 -5.70 13.98 2.37
C GLN A 95 -5.44 14.52 3.78
N HIS A 96 -5.50 15.83 3.97
CA HIS A 96 -5.42 16.48 5.27
C HIS A 96 -6.49 15.93 6.21
N THR A 97 -7.75 15.97 5.78
CA THR A 97 -8.90 15.52 6.56
C THR A 97 -8.76 14.05 6.96
N ALA A 98 -8.47 13.16 5.99
CA ALA A 98 -8.39 11.73 6.23
C ALA A 98 -7.19 11.32 7.09
N LEU A 99 -6.00 11.88 6.84
CA LEU A 99 -4.80 11.50 7.60
C LEU A 99 -4.78 12.07 9.02
N HIS A 100 -5.37 13.24 9.26
CA HIS A 100 -5.58 13.72 10.63
C HIS A 100 -6.59 12.83 11.37
N ALA A 101 -7.71 12.45 10.72
CA ALA A 101 -8.66 11.52 11.31
C ALA A 101 -8.00 10.17 11.65
N LEU A 102 -7.19 9.60 10.75
CA LEU A 102 -6.43 8.38 11.01
C LEU A 102 -5.46 8.54 12.19
N ALA A 103 -4.76 9.66 12.31
CA ALA A 103 -3.86 9.92 13.43
C ALA A 103 -4.62 9.94 14.77
N ASP A 104 -5.84 10.46 14.77
CA ASP A 104 -6.72 10.50 15.94
C ASP A 104 -7.34 9.14 16.31
N THR A 105 -7.33 8.15 15.41
CA THR A 105 -7.83 6.79 15.72
C THR A 105 -6.88 5.95 16.58
N CYS A 106 -5.60 6.32 16.66
CA CYS A 106 -4.52 5.58 17.34
C CYS A 106 -4.14 6.14 18.72
N ARG A 107 -5.08 6.77 19.44
CA ARG A 107 -4.79 7.49 20.71
C ARG A 107 -4.20 6.62 21.82
N LEU A 108 -4.50 5.32 21.84
CA LEU A 108 -4.11 4.40 22.91
C LEU A 108 -2.91 3.53 22.56
N GLU A 109 -2.70 3.21 21.27
CA GLU A 109 -1.63 2.34 20.80
C GLU A 109 -1.03 2.88 19.52
N ARG A 110 0.31 2.92 19.43
CA ARG A 110 1.06 3.49 18.31
C ARG A 110 1.62 2.39 17.42
N GLY A 111 1.34 2.50 16.12
CA GLY A 111 1.90 1.64 15.07
C GLY A 111 3.24 2.16 14.55
N ARG A 112 3.86 1.40 13.65
CA ARG A 112 5.14 1.75 13.02
C ARG A 112 5.05 3.00 12.13
N ALA A 113 3.87 3.30 11.60
CA ALA A 113 3.63 4.45 10.74
C ALA A 113 3.47 5.77 11.52
N THR A 114 3.51 5.77 12.85
CA THR A 114 3.23 6.95 13.68
C THR A 114 4.09 8.16 13.30
N ALA A 115 5.40 7.99 13.14
CA ALA A 115 6.29 9.09 12.77
C ALA A 115 5.99 9.62 11.36
N LEU A 116 5.84 8.71 10.39
CA LEU A 116 5.47 9.07 9.03
C LEU A 116 4.13 9.81 8.97
N LEU A 117 3.13 9.37 9.74
CA LEU A 117 1.82 10.00 9.79
C LEU A 117 1.90 11.42 10.37
N ALA A 118 2.73 11.64 11.40
CA ALA A 118 3.02 12.97 11.93
C ALA A 118 3.67 13.88 10.87
N ASP A 119 4.65 13.36 10.12
CA ASP A 119 5.31 14.12 9.06
C ASP A 119 4.38 14.47 7.90
N LEU A 120 3.50 13.53 7.51
CA LEU A 120 2.52 13.75 6.45
C LEU A 120 1.46 14.77 6.86
N THR A 121 0.95 14.68 8.09
CA THR A 121 -0.05 15.63 8.61
C THR A 121 0.53 17.03 8.78
N ALA A 122 1.78 17.16 9.21
CA ALA A 122 2.49 18.44 9.25
C ALA A 122 2.67 19.04 7.85
N ALA A 123 3.10 18.24 6.86
CA ALA A 123 3.25 18.69 5.49
C ALA A 123 1.92 19.14 4.87
N LEU A 124 0.84 18.37 5.08
CA LEU A 124 -0.49 18.72 4.59
C LEU A 124 -1.03 19.99 5.23
N ARG A 125 -0.74 20.22 6.51
CA ARG A 125 -1.10 21.48 7.19
C ARG A 125 -0.41 22.67 6.55
N ALA A 126 0.88 22.56 6.24
CA ALA A 126 1.62 23.60 5.54
C ALA A 126 1.07 23.81 4.12
N ASP A 127 0.91 22.75 3.34
CA ASP A 127 0.39 22.81 1.97
C ASP A 127 -1.02 23.45 1.91
N CYS A 128 -1.91 23.11 2.85
CA CYS A 128 -3.23 23.74 2.91
C CYS A 128 -3.17 25.20 3.34
N ALA A 129 -2.28 25.55 4.27
CA ALA A 129 -2.09 26.93 4.71
C ALA A 129 -1.55 27.83 3.57
N ASP A 130 -0.58 27.33 2.81
CA ASP A 130 -0.01 28.04 1.65
C ASP A 130 -1.05 28.30 0.56
N ASN A 131 -2.01 27.38 0.38
CA ASN A 131 -3.14 27.53 -0.55
C ASN A 131 -4.30 28.38 0.02
N GLY A 132 -4.24 28.79 1.29
CA GLY A 132 -5.35 29.45 1.98
C GLY A 132 -6.59 28.57 2.17
N ASP A 133 -6.44 27.25 2.07
CA ASP A 133 -7.53 26.30 2.23
C ASP A 133 -7.87 26.07 3.71
N ARG A 134 -9.13 25.73 3.96
CA ARG A 134 -9.64 25.32 5.28
C ARG A 134 -10.24 23.93 5.15
N PRO A 135 -9.43 22.86 5.25
CA PRO A 135 -9.92 21.49 5.16
C PRO A 135 -11.00 21.22 6.21
N ALA A 136 -11.99 20.42 5.86
CA ALA A 136 -12.97 19.93 6.82
C ALA A 136 -12.30 19.07 7.91
N ALA A 137 -12.98 18.90 9.04
CA ALA A 137 -12.56 17.98 10.10
C ALA A 137 -13.64 16.91 10.30
N ILE A 138 -13.21 15.67 10.52
CA ILE A 138 -14.08 14.60 11.01
C ILE A 138 -14.09 14.70 12.54
N SER A 139 -15.28 14.74 13.15
CA SER A 139 -15.41 14.90 14.60
C SER A 139 -14.73 13.74 15.33
N ALA A 140 -13.89 14.05 16.32
CA ALA A 140 -13.16 13.04 17.10
C ALA A 140 -14.10 12.05 17.81
N ASP A 141 -15.29 12.50 18.22
CA ASP A 141 -16.29 11.67 18.89
C ASP A 141 -16.92 10.62 17.97
N THR A 142 -16.76 10.79 16.65
CA THR A 142 -17.26 9.87 15.63
C THR A 142 -16.20 8.92 15.11
N LEU A 143 -14.93 9.11 15.51
CA LEU A 143 -13.83 8.33 14.99
C LEU A 143 -13.78 6.93 15.63
N PRO A 144 -13.64 5.87 14.83
CA PRO A 144 -13.41 4.54 15.38
C PRO A 144 -12.03 4.44 16.00
N GLN A 145 -11.90 3.61 17.04
CA GLN A 145 -10.57 3.17 17.49
C GLN A 145 -10.10 2.05 16.57
N LEU A 146 -9.04 2.31 15.80
CA LEU A 146 -8.48 1.36 14.85
C LEU A 146 -7.30 0.60 15.44
N HIS A 147 -7.14 -0.65 15.04
CA HIS A 147 -5.93 -1.41 15.36
C HIS A 147 -4.68 -0.81 14.69
N PRO A 148 -3.54 -0.67 15.38
CA PRO A 148 -2.32 -0.06 14.82
C PRO A 148 -1.84 -0.68 13.50
N LEU A 149 -1.88 -2.02 13.36
CA LEU A 149 -1.50 -2.68 12.10
C LEU A 149 -2.42 -2.32 10.92
N ALA A 150 -3.69 -1.99 11.15
CA ALA A 150 -4.59 -1.52 10.09
C ALA A 150 -4.16 -0.12 9.61
N VAL A 151 -3.83 0.76 10.56
CA VAL A 151 -3.32 2.11 10.25
C VAL A 151 -1.96 2.05 9.56
N ASP A 152 -1.06 1.18 10.02
CA ASP A 152 0.24 0.95 9.37
C ASP A 152 0.03 0.49 7.92
N TYR A 153 -0.86 -0.47 7.70
CA TYR A 153 -1.17 -0.97 6.36
C TYR A 153 -1.65 0.13 5.42
N LEU A 154 -2.59 0.97 5.88
CA LEU A 154 -3.15 2.08 5.11
C LEU A 154 -2.10 3.16 4.81
N VAL A 155 -1.42 3.66 5.84
CA VAL A 155 -0.48 4.78 5.71
C VAL A 155 0.72 4.38 4.89
N LEU A 156 1.36 3.25 5.20
CA LEU A 156 2.56 2.78 4.48
C LEU A 156 2.21 2.33 3.05
N GLY A 157 1.09 1.61 2.88
CA GLY A 157 0.62 1.16 1.57
C GLY A 157 0.30 2.33 0.63
N SER A 158 -0.28 3.42 1.16
CA SER A 158 -0.62 4.60 0.35
C SER A 158 0.61 5.31 -0.25
N ARG A 159 1.81 5.14 0.33
CA ARG A 159 3.02 5.83 -0.15
C ARG A 159 3.50 5.32 -1.51
N MET A 160 3.25 4.05 -1.82
CA MET A 160 3.51 3.47 -3.13
C MET A 160 2.62 4.12 -4.21
N GLY A 161 1.32 4.28 -3.91
CA GLY A 161 0.40 5.01 -4.80
C GLY A 161 0.79 6.48 -4.94
N ASN A 162 1.20 7.11 -3.84
CA ASN A 162 1.66 8.49 -3.83
C ASN A 162 2.89 8.74 -4.72
N GLU A 163 3.80 7.76 -4.84
CA GLU A 163 4.95 7.86 -5.75
C GLU A 163 4.52 7.87 -7.23
N VAL A 164 3.46 7.13 -7.58
CA VAL A 164 2.86 7.19 -8.92
C VAL A 164 2.20 8.55 -9.15
N LEU A 165 1.43 9.04 -8.18
CA LEU A 165 0.80 10.36 -8.24
C LEU A 165 1.82 11.48 -8.36
N ARG A 166 2.93 11.40 -7.60
CA ARG A 166 4.04 12.36 -7.65
C ARG A 166 4.62 12.46 -9.05
N ARG A 167 4.90 11.32 -9.71
CA ARG A 167 5.44 11.31 -11.08
C ARG A 167 4.50 11.98 -12.08
N ARG A 168 3.22 11.58 -12.06
CA ARG A 168 2.18 12.18 -12.93
C ARG A 168 2.03 13.68 -12.68
N LEU A 169 2.07 14.09 -11.42
CA LEU A 169 1.95 15.49 -11.04
C LEU A 169 3.20 16.28 -11.47
N SER A 170 4.41 15.74 -11.31
CA SER A 170 5.64 16.34 -11.82
C SER A 170 5.58 16.56 -13.34
N GLU A 171 5.11 15.56 -14.09
CA GLU A 171 4.94 15.66 -15.55
C GLU A 171 3.95 16.77 -15.92
N ALA A 172 2.82 16.86 -15.21
CA ALA A 172 1.81 17.88 -15.47
C ALA A 172 2.28 19.30 -15.05
N ALA A 173 2.98 19.42 -13.92
CA ALA A 173 3.39 20.68 -13.31
C ALA A 173 4.61 21.33 -13.98
N GLY A 174 5.39 20.58 -14.76
CA GLY A 174 6.60 21.06 -15.41
C GLY A 174 7.66 21.48 -14.38
N GLN A 175 7.92 22.79 -14.28
CA GLN A 175 8.93 23.35 -13.37
C GLN A 175 8.35 23.80 -12.01
N MET A 176 7.04 23.75 -11.83
CA MET A 176 6.42 24.15 -10.57
C MET A 176 6.80 23.17 -9.45
N ALA A 177 7.18 23.71 -8.30
CA ALA A 177 7.49 22.90 -7.12
C ALA A 177 6.24 22.13 -6.67
N LEU A 178 6.44 20.85 -6.33
CA LEU A 178 5.35 20.03 -5.79
C LEU A 178 5.08 20.35 -4.31
N PRO A 179 3.85 20.18 -3.83
CA PRO A 179 3.52 20.29 -2.41
C PRO A 179 4.36 19.35 -1.53
N ALA A 180 4.63 19.75 -0.29
CA ALA A 180 5.47 19.02 0.66
C ALA A 180 4.90 17.62 1.00
N TYR A 181 3.59 17.41 0.87
CA TYR A 181 2.95 16.11 0.98
C TYR A 181 3.55 15.08 -0.01
N PHE A 182 3.92 15.52 -1.22
CA PHE A 182 4.50 14.67 -2.25
C PHE A 182 6.02 14.45 -2.10
N ALA A 183 6.67 15.09 -1.13
CA ALA A 183 8.09 14.89 -0.89
C ALA A 183 8.41 13.40 -0.61
N PRO A 184 9.49 12.84 -1.21
CA PRO A 184 9.91 11.47 -0.93
C PRO A 184 10.20 11.27 0.56
N ARG A 185 9.78 10.13 1.12
CA ARG A 185 10.02 9.74 2.52
C ARG A 185 10.41 8.28 2.57
N ASP A 186 11.38 7.93 3.40
CA ASP A 186 11.73 6.52 3.61
C ASP A 186 10.62 5.83 4.42
N HIS A 187 10.05 4.79 3.83
CA HIS A 187 8.96 4.00 4.41
C HIS A 187 9.08 2.52 4.04
N LEU A 188 10.04 2.13 3.19
CA LEU A 188 10.10 0.79 2.61
C LEU A 188 10.50 -0.26 3.65
N ALA A 189 11.44 0.07 4.53
CA ALA A 189 11.82 -0.80 5.64
C ALA A 189 10.63 -1.03 6.58
N THR A 190 9.93 0.04 6.94
CA THR A 190 8.74 -0.01 7.80
C THR A 190 7.61 -0.80 7.14
N TRP A 191 7.36 -0.59 5.85
CA TRP A 191 6.37 -1.34 5.07
C TRP A 191 6.68 -2.84 5.05
N ARG A 192 7.94 -3.22 4.81
CA ARG A 192 8.36 -4.63 4.84
C ARG A 192 8.14 -5.25 6.22
N ALA A 193 8.49 -4.54 7.29
CA ALA A 193 8.25 -5.01 8.65
C ALA A 193 6.75 -5.20 8.95
N THR A 194 5.89 -4.24 8.57
CA THR A 194 4.43 -4.39 8.68
C THR A 194 3.92 -5.58 7.86
N CYS A 195 4.45 -5.80 6.66
CA CYS A 195 4.10 -6.98 5.87
C CYS A 195 4.48 -8.27 6.59
N THR A 196 5.69 -8.35 7.16
CA THR A 196 6.11 -9.49 7.97
C THR A 196 5.17 -9.71 9.16
N ASP A 197 4.82 -8.66 9.91
CA ASP A 197 3.90 -8.74 11.04
C ASP A 197 2.52 -9.29 10.61
N LEU A 198 2.00 -8.85 9.46
CA LEU A 198 0.75 -9.34 8.90
C LEU A 198 0.83 -10.81 8.47
N GLU A 199 1.93 -11.26 7.86
CA GLU A 199 2.09 -12.66 7.43
C GLU A 199 2.15 -13.65 8.60
N GLN A 200 2.53 -13.20 9.80
CA GLN A 200 2.54 -14.06 11.01
C GLN A 200 1.16 -14.29 11.62
N LEU A 201 0.13 -13.55 11.17
CA LEU A 201 -1.21 -13.68 11.73
C LEU A 201 -1.98 -14.84 11.10
N PRO A 202 -2.60 -15.74 11.89
CA PRO A 202 -3.51 -16.73 11.35
C PRO A 202 -4.71 -16.03 10.69
N PRO A 203 -5.02 -16.26 9.39
CA PRO A 203 -6.03 -15.49 8.66
C PRO A 203 -7.45 -15.56 9.27
N LYS A 204 -7.76 -16.62 10.00
CA LYS A 204 -9.06 -16.84 10.65
C LYS A 204 -9.09 -16.43 12.14
N SER A 205 -8.01 -15.85 12.65
CA SER A 205 -7.98 -15.37 14.04
C SER A 205 -8.91 -14.17 14.24
N ALA A 206 -9.39 -13.98 15.48
CA ALA A 206 -10.18 -12.80 15.83
C ALA A 206 -9.42 -11.49 15.58
N LEU A 207 -8.10 -11.50 15.79
CA LEU A 207 -7.24 -10.35 15.50
C LEU A 207 -7.17 -10.04 14.00
N ALA A 208 -7.02 -11.05 13.15
CA ALA A 208 -7.05 -10.89 11.69
C ALA A 208 -8.38 -10.30 11.21
N GLN A 209 -9.50 -10.82 11.72
CA GLN A 209 -10.84 -10.29 11.42
C GLN A 209 -11.00 -8.84 11.86
N ARG A 210 -10.50 -8.50 13.06
CA ARG A 210 -10.47 -7.11 13.55
C ARG A 210 -9.69 -6.19 12.63
N ILE A 211 -8.48 -6.59 12.22
CA ILE A 211 -7.63 -5.78 11.34
C ILE A 211 -8.30 -5.56 9.97
N VAL A 212 -8.97 -6.57 9.41
CA VAL A 212 -9.77 -6.40 8.19
C VAL A 212 -10.87 -5.36 8.41
N ALA A 213 -11.67 -5.51 9.47
CA ALA A 213 -12.77 -4.59 9.77
C ALA A 213 -12.29 -3.15 10.00
N ASP A 214 -11.18 -2.98 10.71
CA ASP A 214 -10.59 -1.67 11.00
C ASP A 214 -9.92 -1.06 9.76
N THR A 215 -9.34 -1.87 8.86
CA THR A 215 -8.81 -1.39 7.58
C THR A 215 -9.92 -0.84 6.68
N ARG A 216 -11.08 -1.50 6.64
CA ARG A 216 -12.26 -1.00 5.92
C ARG A 216 -12.71 0.38 6.43
N LYS A 217 -12.91 0.49 7.75
CA LYS A 217 -13.25 1.77 8.39
C LYS A 217 -12.22 2.86 8.08
N GLY A 218 -10.94 2.50 8.01
CA GLY A 218 -9.89 3.43 7.63
C GLY A 218 -9.98 3.91 6.18
N PHE A 219 -10.39 3.05 5.22
CA PHE A 219 -10.73 3.49 3.87
C PHE A 219 -11.94 4.42 3.84
N ASP A 220 -12.98 4.15 4.65
CA ASP A 220 -14.19 5.00 4.73
C ASP A 220 -13.87 6.45 5.17
N LEU A 221 -12.79 6.66 5.92
CA LEU A 221 -12.32 8.00 6.29
C LEU A 221 -11.90 8.83 5.06
N PHE A 222 -11.31 8.20 4.04
CA PHE A 222 -10.91 8.88 2.81
C PHE A 222 -12.12 9.24 1.95
N GLU A 223 -13.10 8.35 1.86
CA GLU A 223 -14.36 8.63 1.17
C GLU A 223 -15.13 9.77 1.88
N THR A 224 -15.18 9.71 3.22
CA THR A 224 -15.78 10.77 4.04
C THR A 224 -15.07 12.11 3.83
N ALA A 225 -13.73 12.11 3.80
CA ALA A 225 -12.96 13.31 3.53
C ALA A 225 -13.28 13.91 2.14
N ALA A 226 -13.42 13.08 1.11
CA ALA A 226 -13.80 13.53 -0.23
C ALA A 226 -15.20 14.15 -0.27
N ARG A 227 -16.17 13.63 0.50
CA ARG A 227 -17.51 14.21 0.62
C ARG A 227 -17.54 15.52 1.41
N LEU A 228 -16.77 15.61 2.49
CA LEU A 228 -16.75 16.79 3.36
C LEU A 228 -16.02 17.98 2.74
N ASN A 229 -15.07 17.75 1.84
CA ASN A 229 -14.35 18.80 1.14
C ASN A 229 -14.95 18.99 -0.26
N PRO A 230 -15.67 20.08 -0.53
CA PRO A 230 -16.32 20.27 -1.82
C PRO A 230 -15.28 20.52 -2.92
N LEU A 231 -15.48 19.89 -4.08
CA LEU A 231 -14.78 20.26 -5.30
C LEU A 231 -15.17 21.68 -5.69
N LYS A 232 -14.20 22.60 -5.64
CA LYS A 232 -14.38 23.93 -6.22
C LYS A 232 -14.45 23.76 -7.74
N THR A 233 -15.52 24.25 -8.36
CA THR A 233 -15.56 24.35 -9.81
C THR A 233 -14.58 25.45 -10.21
N PRO A 234 -13.60 25.19 -11.08
CA PRO A 234 -12.70 26.24 -11.53
C PRO A 234 -13.52 27.32 -12.22
N THR A 235 -13.41 28.57 -11.74
CA THR A 235 -13.99 29.72 -12.42
C THR A 235 -13.35 29.83 -13.80
N ILE A 236 -14.17 29.76 -14.86
CA ILE A 236 -13.76 29.92 -16.26
C ILE A 236 -13.28 31.35 -16.49
#